data_AF-A0A328C9U8-F1
#
_entry.id   AF-A0A328C9U8-F1
#
_cell.length_a   1.000
_cell.length_b   1.000
_cell.length_c   1.000
_cell.angle_alpha   90.00
_cell.angle_beta   90.00
_cell.angle_gamma   90.00
#
_symmetry.space_group_name_H-M   'P 1'
#
loop_
_entity.id
_entity.type
_entity.pdbx_description
1 polymer ?
#
loop_
_entity_poly.entity_id
_entity_poly.type
_entity_poly.pdbx_seq_one_letter_code
_entity_poly.pdbx_strand_id
1 'polypeptide(L)'
;MFAVLGWALWVVPQQGEEVDPLAELSPAERQDREAELEYEGWDLGAIDVGALEGGERARAVTYGPRALGEALCEWGLEHAAPEDELWAALGDVVSRRSERAPWTCLVRGYLGGGLEAPAQLVREMDGFWDEVEKGEHQGVVAGVVDEMREERRRPESERFYTWLRGCAARQVGQLPRRCLKMVRQLSPGQGRDVLEMIDRQLEGNPEVEVILEMSAALGRLALVGQPEDWRVHEAAGLPDYDVDLRQGALFSMCRLMNSPEPEVRDDAAQRLAKIAQVAMRPTDEYVQYRWLKTCRIVFGDREAYDERAFPYLGVVDAAGEMEPRYAYAELVDLGLCEEQEGAPLWLCGARRWTGGVKRLSDVLADDFLVSRYVEWLELDEVRAAVDEARDDF
;
A
#
# COMPACT_ATOMS: atom_id res chain seq x y z
N MET A 1 32.32 43.58 70.64
CA MET A 1 31.65 42.37 70.11
C MET A 1 30.15 42.62 70.23
N PHE A 2 29.51 42.96 69.10
CA PHE A 2 28.10 43.34 69.02
C PHE A 2 27.22 42.09 68.92
N ALA A 3 26.09 42.07 69.62
CA ALA A 3 24.94 41.25 69.24
C ALA A 3 23.66 42.08 69.45
N VAL A 4 23.00 42.33 68.32
CA VAL A 4 21.82 43.18 68.14
C VAL A 4 20.59 42.28 68.06
N LEU A 5 19.47 42.78 68.59
CA LEU A 5 18.12 42.23 68.52
C LEU A 5 17.66 42.00 67.06
N GLY A 6 16.90 40.93 66.81
CA GLY A 6 16.27 40.66 65.52
C GLY A 6 14.91 39.99 65.71
N TRP A 7 13.84 40.71 65.37
CA TRP A 7 12.44 40.33 65.56
C TRP A 7 11.97 39.26 64.56
N ALA A 8 10.94 38.53 65.00
CA ALA A 8 10.21 37.54 64.21
C ALA A 8 9.47 38.17 63.01
N LEU A 9 9.53 37.50 61.86
CA LEU A 9 8.63 37.70 60.73
C LEU A 9 7.96 36.35 60.45
N TRP A 10 6.71 36.23 60.89
CA TRP A 10 5.78 35.20 60.44
C TRP A 10 5.37 35.55 59.00
N VAL A 11 5.81 34.74 58.03
CA VAL A 11 5.30 34.80 56.67
C VAL A 11 3.96 34.09 56.65
N VAL A 12 2.88 34.85 56.53
CA VAL A 12 1.56 34.35 56.17
C VAL A 12 1.63 33.90 54.70
N PRO A 13 1.23 32.67 54.33
CA PRO A 13 1.13 32.32 52.93
C PRO A 13 -0.01 33.16 52.33
N GLN A 14 0.32 34.04 51.38
CA GLN A 14 -0.68 34.67 50.54
C GLN A 14 -1.47 33.56 49.85
N GLN A 15 -2.80 33.59 50.00
CA GLN A 15 -3.71 32.86 49.12
C GLN A 15 -3.31 33.22 47.68
N GLY A 16 -2.90 32.22 46.91
CA GLY A 16 -2.57 32.43 45.50
C GLY A 16 -3.77 33.06 44.81
N GLU A 17 -3.55 34.18 44.14
CA GLU A 17 -4.48 34.68 43.15
C GLU A 17 -4.84 33.54 42.20
N GLU A 18 -6.13 33.36 41.94
CA GLU A 18 -6.62 32.46 40.90
C GLU A 18 -6.06 32.99 39.58
N VAL A 19 -4.93 32.43 39.14
CA VAL A 19 -4.33 32.76 37.85
C VAL A 19 -5.28 32.21 36.81
N ASP A 20 -6.05 33.09 36.16
CA ASP A 20 -6.89 32.72 35.03
C ASP A 20 -6.00 32.06 33.97
N PRO A 21 -6.12 30.74 33.74
CA PRO A 21 -5.28 30.01 32.80
C PRO A 21 -5.50 30.46 31.35
N LEU A 22 -6.51 31.30 31.09
CA LEU A 22 -6.86 31.85 29.79
C LEU A 22 -6.38 33.30 29.61
N ALA A 23 -5.73 33.89 30.62
CA ALA A 23 -5.32 35.30 30.63
C ALA A 23 -4.34 35.68 29.50
N GLU A 24 -3.51 34.73 29.07
CA GLU A 24 -2.46 34.94 28.04
C GLU A 24 -2.91 34.62 26.61
N LEU A 25 -4.11 34.06 26.44
CA LEU A 25 -4.64 33.68 25.12
C LEU A 25 -5.24 34.88 24.38
N SER A 26 -5.12 34.88 23.05
CA SER A 26 -5.87 35.83 22.22
C SER A 26 -7.38 35.61 22.36
N PRO A 27 -8.23 36.60 22.03
CA PRO A 27 -9.68 36.45 22.13
C PRO A 27 -10.24 35.23 21.37
N ALA A 28 -9.64 34.88 20.23
CA ALA A 28 -10.03 33.71 19.45
C ALA A 28 -9.62 32.39 20.15
N GLU A 29 -8.37 32.30 20.61
CA GLU A 29 -7.87 31.11 21.33
C GLU A 29 -8.61 30.89 22.65
N ARG A 30 -9.01 31.96 23.33
CA ARG A 30 -9.83 31.88 24.54
C ARG A 30 -11.19 31.28 24.24
N GLN A 31 -11.85 31.76 23.18
CA GLN A 31 -13.16 31.24 22.78
C GLN A 31 -13.09 29.77 22.38
N ASP A 32 -12.04 29.37 21.66
CA ASP A 32 -11.81 27.97 21.31
C ASP A 32 -11.58 27.11 22.57
N ARG A 33 -10.78 27.59 23.52
CA ARG A 33 -10.51 26.87 24.77
C ARG A 33 -11.72 26.78 25.69
N GLU A 34 -12.56 27.81 25.74
CA GLU A 34 -13.83 27.79 26.47
C GLU A 34 -14.79 26.76 25.86
N ALA A 35 -14.87 26.69 24.52
CA ALA A 35 -15.65 25.68 23.84
C ALA A 35 -15.12 24.26 24.09
N GLU A 36 -13.80 24.06 24.12
CA GLU A 36 -13.21 22.76 24.46
C GLU A 36 -13.58 22.31 25.87
N LEU A 37 -13.46 23.20 26.86
CA LEU A 37 -13.80 22.90 28.26
C LEU A 37 -15.28 22.55 28.44
N GLU A 38 -16.16 23.15 27.63
CA GLU A 38 -17.59 22.81 27.59
C GLU A 38 -17.78 21.33 27.22
N TYR A 39 -17.14 20.87 26.14
CA TYR A 39 -17.27 19.49 25.66
C TYR A 39 -16.44 18.47 26.44
N GLU A 40 -15.35 18.86 27.11
CA GLU A 40 -14.60 17.97 28.01
C GLU A 40 -15.46 17.51 29.20
N GLY A 41 -16.45 18.32 29.61
CA GLY A 41 -17.38 18.01 30.69
C GLY A 41 -18.52 17.06 30.32
N TRP A 42 -18.62 16.66 29.05
CA TRP A 42 -19.72 15.85 28.53
C TRP A 42 -19.54 14.35 28.85
N ASP A 43 -20.60 13.70 29.33
CA ASP A 43 -20.62 12.25 29.49
C ASP A 43 -20.98 11.58 28.16
N LEU A 44 -19.95 11.15 27.44
CA LEU A 44 -20.08 10.52 26.12
C LEU A 44 -20.96 9.26 26.13
N GLY A 45 -21.10 8.57 27.27
CA GLY A 45 -21.96 7.40 27.38
C GLY A 45 -23.45 7.72 27.49
N ALA A 46 -23.80 8.98 27.77
CA ALA A 46 -25.17 9.44 28.00
C ALA A 46 -25.73 10.31 26.86
N ILE A 47 -24.90 10.68 25.89
CA ILE A 47 -25.28 11.59 24.80
C ILE A 47 -25.92 10.83 23.64
N ASP A 48 -27.12 11.26 23.26
CA ASP A 48 -27.72 10.90 21.99
C ASP A 48 -27.28 11.89 20.91
N VAL A 49 -26.27 11.51 20.13
CA VAL A 49 -25.70 12.36 19.08
C VAL A 49 -26.72 12.73 17.99
N GLY A 50 -27.76 11.92 17.79
CA GLY A 50 -28.82 12.21 16.81
C GLY A 50 -29.83 13.26 17.28
N ALA A 51 -29.88 13.54 18.59
CA ALA A 51 -30.73 14.57 19.16
C ALA A 51 -30.11 15.98 19.10
N LEU A 52 -28.82 16.07 18.78
CA LEU A 52 -28.09 17.35 18.70
C LEU A 52 -28.47 18.12 17.43
N GLU A 53 -28.60 19.44 17.56
CA GLU A 53 -28.83 20.32 16.41
C GLU A 53 -27.59 20.36 15.49
N GLY A 54 -27.79 20.63 14.18
CA GLY A 54 -26.69 20.60 13.19
C GLY A 54 -25.48 21.46 13.56
N GLY A 55 -25.70 22.69 14.03
CA GLY A 55 -24.63 23.57 14.49
C GLY A 55 -23.94 23.10 15.78
N GLU A 56 -24.67 22.38 16.65
CA GLU A 56 -24.09 21.77 17.85
C GLU A 56 -23.22 20.56 17.47
N ARG A 57 -23.66 19.74 16.52
CA ARG A 57 -22.86 18.64 15.94
C ARG A 57 -21.58 19.16 15.28
N ALA A 58 -21.67 20.22 14.48
CA ALA A 58 -20.51 20.85 13.83
C ALA A 58 -19.49 21.39 14.83
N ARG A 59 -19.95 22.08 15.89
CA ARG A 59 -19.09 22.55 16.98
C ARG A 59 -18.47 21.39 17.76
N ALA A 60 -19.25 20.36 18.08
CA ALA A 60 -18.80 19.19 18.82
C ALA A 60 -17.68 18.43 18.08
N VAL A 61 -17.74 18.34 16.74
CA VAL A 61 -16.63 17.77 15.93
C VAL A 61 -15.37 18.64 15.99
N THR A 62 -15.54 19.96 16.01
CA THR A 62 -14.41 20.90 15.96
C THR A 62 -13.68 21.02 17.30
N TYR A 63 -14.43 21.05 18.40
CA TYR A 63 -13.93 21.37 19.74
C TYR A 63 -14.02 20.22 20.74
N GLY A 64 -14.87 19.23 20.48
CA GLY A 64 -15.08 18.10 21.37
C GLY A 64 -13.94 17.09 21.37
N PRO A 65 -13.95 16.14 22.33
CA PRO A 65 -13.00 15.05 22.35
C PRO A 65 -13.16 14.17 21.11
N ARG A 66 -12.06 13.59 20.62
CA ARG A 66 -12.07 12.74 19.41
C ARG A 66 -13.17 11.67 19.45
N ALA A 67 -13.40 11.03 20.59
CA ALA A 67 -14.43 10.01 20.75
C ALA A 67 -15.86 10.52 20.44
N LEU A 68 -16.16 11.78 20.77
CA LEU A 68 -17.43 12.41 20.37
C LEU A 68 -17.49 12.62 18.86
N GLY A 69 -16.37 13.08 18.28
CA GLY A 69 -16.22 13.20 16.83
C GLY A 69 -16.41 11.86 16.10
N GLU A 70 -15.88 10.75 16.63
CA GLU A 70 -16.03 9.42 16.03
C GLU A 70 -17.51 9.02 16.01
N ALA A 71 -18.24 9.20 17.12
CA ALA A 71 -19.66 8.92 17.19
C ALA A 71 -20.50 9.79 16.25
N LEU A 72 -20.17 11.09 16.14
CA LEU A 72 -20.84 12.02 15.23
C LEU A 72 -20.57 11.69 13.76
N CYS A 73 -19.34 11.32 13.43
CA CYS A 73 -18.97 10.88 12.09
C CYS A 73 -19.73 9.60 11.71
N GLU A 74 -19.78 8.59 12.59
CA GLU A 74 -20.51 7.34 12.32
C GLU A 74 -22.01 7.60 12.12
N TRP A 75 -22.60 8.42 12.99
CA TRP A 75 -23.99 8.84 12.82
C TRP A 75 -24.20 9.57 11.49
N GLY A 76 -23.26 10.45 11.12
CA GLY A 76 -23.32 11.23 9.89
C GLY A 76 -23.31 10.37 8.64
N LEU A 77 -22.41 9.38 8.57
CA LEU A 77 -22.32 8.43 7.45
C LEU A 77 -23.64 7.67 7.21
N GLU A 78 -24.44 7.44 8.25
CA GLU A 78 -25.68 6.68 8.16
C GLU A 78 -26.93 7.56 8.00
N HIS A 79 -26.93 8.78 8.54
CA HIS A 79 -28.16 9.56 8.73
C HIS A 79 -28.10 11.01 8.23
N ALA A 80 -26.90 11.61 8.08
CA ALA A 80 -26.81 13.02 7.74
C ALA A 80 -27.11 13.27 6.25
N ALA A 81 -27.90 14.29 5.98
CA ALA A 81 -28.06 14.81 4.61
C ALA A 81 -26.74 15.45 4.13
N PRO A 82 -26.46 15.48 2.81
CA PRO A 82 -25.27 16.14 2.28
C PRO A 82 -25.15 17.62 2.68
N GLU A 83 -26.25 18.32 2.89
CA GLU A 83 -26.22 19.74 3.28
C GLU A 83 -25.99 19.98 4.78
N ASP A 84 -25.84 18.92 5.57
CA ASP A 84 -25.65 19.03 7.03
C ASP A 84 -24.31 19.72 7.36
N GLU A 85 -24.36 20.68 8.29
CA GLU A 85 -23.19 21.46 8.73
C GLU A 85 -22.07 20.58 9.30
N LEU A 86 -22.41 19.37 9.79
CA LEU A 86 -21.46 18.35 10.21
C LEU A 86 -20.39 18.06 9.15
N TRP A 87 -20.76 18.00 7.87
CA TRP A 87 -19.82 17.64 6.80
C TRP A 87 -18.78 18.72 6.55
N ALA A 88 -19.19 19.98 6.62
CA ALA A 88 -18.26 21.10 6.51
C ALA A 88 -17.28 21.11 7.69
N ALA A 89 -17.77 20.87 8.91
CA ALA A 89 -16.92 20.75 10.09
C ALA A 89 -15.94 19.57 10.00
N LEU A 90 -16.38 18.40 9.51
CA LEU A 90 -15.52 17.25 9.26
C LEU A 90 -14.44 17.57 8.22
N GLY A 91 -14.80 18.25 7.12
CA GLY A 91 -13.83 18.69 6.11
C GLY A 91 -12.78 19.63 6.69
N ASP A 92 -13.20 20.58 7.52
CA ASP A 92 -12.31 21.53 8.20
C ASP A 92 -11.33 20.87 9.16
N VAL A 93 -11.78 19.91 9.98
CA VAL A 93 -10.87 19.22 10.92
C VAL A 93 -9.87 18.30 10.18
N VAL A 94 -10.28 17.69 9.06
CA VAL A 94 -9.38 16.94 8.19
C VAL A 94 -8.37 17.86 7.54
N SER A 95 -8.80 18.99 6.97
CA SER A 95 -7.93 19.97 6.31
C SER A 95 -6.82 20.47 7.22
N ARG A 96 -7.13 20.71 8.50
CA ARG A 96 -6.17 21.13 9.53
C ARG A 96 -5.28 20.00 10.06
N ARG A 97 -5.48 18.75 9.62
CA ARG A 97 -4.83 17.54 10.15
C ARG A 97 -4.97 17.44 11.67
N SER A 98 -6.15 17.80 12.19
CA SER A 98 -6.40 17.91 13.62
C SER A 98 -6.19 16.55 14.32
N GLU A 99 -5.56 16.57 15.50
CA GLU A 99 -5.46 15.38 16.36
C GLU A 99 -6.84 14.91 16.87
N ARG A 100 -7.83 15.81 16.84
CA ARG A 100 -9.22 15.54 17.24
C ARG A 100 -10.09 15.02 16.11
N ALA A 101 -9.59 15.05 14.86
CA ALA A 101 -10.38 14.55 13.75
C ALA A 101 -10.75 13.07 13.99
N PRO A 102 -11.97 12.66 13.61
CA PRO A 102 -12.45 11.30 13.82
C PRO A 102 -11.86 10.34 12.78
N TRP A 103 -10.54 10.13 12.88
CA TRP A 103 -9.77 9.40 11.90
C TRP A 103 -10.25 7.97 11.71
N THR A 104 -10.78 7.32 12.75
CA THR A 104 -11.23 5.93 12.62
C THR A 104 -12.44 5.86 11.69
N CYS A 105 -13.48 6.64 11.98
CA CYS A 105 -14.67 6.72 11.15
C CYS A 105 -14.35 7.20 9.74
N LEU A 106 -13.55 8.27 9.60
CA LEU A 106 -13.22 8.86 8.29
C LEU A 106 -12.45 7.89 7.39
N VAL A 107 -11.41 7.23 7.91
CA VAL A 107 -10.64 6.26 7.13
C VAL A 107 -11.47 5.02 6.81
N ARG A 108 -12.32 4.55 7.73
CA ARG A 108 -13.28 3.46 7.45
C ARG A 108 -14.25 3.84 6.33
N GLY A 109 -14.84 5.03 6.40
CA GLY A 109 -15.75 5.55 5.38
C GLY A 109 -15.07 5.70 4.02
N TYR A 110 -13.85 6.22 3.99
CA TYR A 110 -13.07 6.41 2.77
C TYR A 110 -12.74 5.08 2.08
N LEU A 111 -12.15 4.13 2.82
CA LEU A 111 -11.80 2.81 2.30
C LEU A 111 -13.03 1.95 1.99
N GLY A 112 -14.11 2.16 2.74
CA GLY A 112 -15.40 1.51 2.52
C GLY A 112 -16.16 2.00 1.29
N GLY A 113 -15.77 3.14 0.72
CA GLY A 113 -16.58 3.83 -0.29
C GLY A 113 -17.87 4.42 0.27
N GLY A 114 -18.01 4.50 1.60
CA GLY A 114 -19.18 5.05 2.28
C GLY A 114 -19.15 6.57 2.47
N LEU A 115 -18.02 7.23 2.14
CA LEU A 115 -17.97 8.69 2.05
C LEU A 115 -18.62 9.17 0.74
N GLU A 116 -19.93 8.99 0.61
CA GLU A 116 -20.78 9.73 -0.36
C GLU A 116 -21.10 11.13 0.17
N ALA A 117 -20.14 11.72 0.90
CA ALA A 117 -20.25 12.99 1.57
C ALA A 117 -20.12 14.15 0.57
N PRO A 118 -20.38 15.40 0.99
CA PRO A 118 -20.16 16.59 0.17
C PRO A 118 -18.75 16.63 -0.42
N ALA A 119 -18.64 17.09 -1.67
CA ALA A 119 -17.40 17.10 -2.45
C ALA A 119 -16.20 17.78 -1.74
N GLN A 120 -16.44 18.61 -0.73
CA GLN A 120 -15.37 19.19 0.09
C GLN A 120 -14.68 18.12 0.96
N LEU A 121 -15.41 17.35 1.77
CA LEU A 121 -14.81 16.35 2.65
C LEU A 121 -14.03 15.30 1.86
N VAL A 122 -14.58 14.85 0.73
CA VAL A 122 -13.89 13.91 -0.16
C VAL A 122 -12.56 14.47 -0.65
N ARG A 123 -12.52 15.72 -1.12
CA ARG A 123 -11.27 16.38 -1.55
C ARG A 123 -10.25 16.50 -0.43
N GLU A 124 -10.68 16.84 0.80
CA GLU A 124 -9.77 16.93 1.94
C GLU A 124 -9.22 15.54 2.33
N MET A 125 -10.04 14.50 2.22
CA MET A 125 -9.61 13.11 2.44
C MET A 125 -8.65 12.61 1.36
N ASP A 126 -8.88 12.95 0.09
CA ASP A 126 -7.95 12.64 -1.00
C ASP A 126 -6.59 13.31 -0.76
N GLY A 127 -6.58 14.59 -0.38
CA GLY A 127 -5.36 15.31 -0.03
C GLY A 127 -4.62 14.70 1.16
N PHE A 128 -5.35 14.26 2.19
CA PHE A 128 -4.77 13.50 3.31
C PHE A 128 -4.17 12.16 2.85
N TRP A 129 -4.83 11.46 1.94
CA TRP A 129 -4.34 10.17 1.44
C TRP A 129 -3.06 10.30 0.61
N ASP A 130 -2.97 11.33 -0.24
CA ASP A 130 -1.76 11.67 -1.00
C ASP A 130 -0.55 11.87 -0.08
N GLU A 131 -0.74 12.48 1.09
CA GLU A 131 0.31 12.68 2.11
C GLU A 131 0.70 11.34 2.76
N VAL A 132 -0.29 10.49 3.07
CA VAL A 132 -0.08 9.13 3.61
C VAL A 132 0.77 8.28 2.68
N GLU A 133 0.53 8.36 1.37
CA GLU A 133 1.29 7.63 0.36
C GLU A 133 2.73 8.11 0.23
N LYS A 134 2.96 9.42 0.42
CA LYS A 134 4.30 10.02 0.50
C LYS A 134 5.02 9.72 1.81
N GLY A 135 4.34 9.12 2.78
CA GLY A 135 4.91 8.65 4.05
C GLY A 135 4.60 9.55 5.26
N GLU A 136 3.89 10.65 5.05
CA GLU A 136 3.41 11.52 6.13
C GLU A 136 2.19 10.88 6.80
N HIS A 137 1.86 11.25 8.04
CA HIS A 137 0.66 10.77 8.75
C HIS A 137 0.42 9.24 8.84
N GLN A 138 1.38 8.39 8.43
CA GLN A 138 1.24 6.93 8.48
C GLN A 138 0.96 6.39 9.88
N GLY A 139 1.41 7.10 10.92
CA GLY A 139 1.12 6.75 12.31
C GLY A 139 -0.38 6.83 12.65
N VAL A 140 -1.10 7.80 12.06
CA VAL A 140 -2.55 7.95 12.23
C VAL A 140 -3.26 6.76 11.63
N VAL A 141 -3.00 6.47 10.35
CA VAL A 141 -3.62 5.34 9.65
C VAL A 141 -3.23 4.00 10.28
N ALA A 142 -1.99 3.86 10.75
CA ALA A 142 -1.54 2.66 11.44
C ALA A 142 -2.33 2.41 12.74
N GLY A 143 -2.62 3.46 13.51
CA GLY A 143 -3.48 3.39 14.69
C GLY A 143 -4.90 2.95 14.33
N VAL A 144 -5.48 3.52 13.28
CA VAL A 144 -6.81 3.13 12.80
C VAL A 144 -6.87 1.66 12.36
N VAL A 145 -5.85 1.17 11.66
CA VAL A 145 -5.75 -0.25 11.25
C VAL A 145 -5.70 -1.19 12.46
N ASP A 146 -4.94 -0.82 13.50
CA ASP A 146 -4.93 -1.59 14.76
C ASP A 146 -6.31 -1.60 15.43
N GLU A 147 -7.00 -0.47 15.45
CA GLU A 147 -8.35 -0.34 16.03
C GLU A 147 -9.37 -1.19 15.27
N MET A 148 -9.40 -1.11 13.92
CA MET A 148 -10.23 -1.99 13.08
C MET A 148 -9.97 -3.48 13.34
N ARG A 149 -8.70 -3.84 13.58
CA ARG A 149 -8.28 -5.21 13.87
C ARG A 149 -8.73 -5.67 15.27
N GLU A 150 -8.65 -4.80 16.26
CA GLU A 150 -9.01 -5.09 17.66
C GLU A 150 -10.53 -5.18 17.84
N GLU A 151 -11.27 -4.24 17.25
CA GLU A 151 -12.73 -4.19 17.30
C GLU A 151 -13.41 -5.17 16.35
N ARG A 152 -12.67 -5.68 15.35
CA ARG A 152 -13.19 -6.47 14.22
C ARG A 152 -14.27 -5.73 13.42
N ARG A 153 -14.27 -4.40 13.45
CA ARG A 153 -15.16 -3.54 12.68
C ARG A 153 -14.40 -2.99 11.48
N ARG A 154 -14.66 -3.57 10.30
CA ARG A 154 -13.95 -3.31 9.04
C ARG A 154 -14.97 -2.94 7.97
N PRO A 155 -14.60 -2.16 6.93
CA PRO A 155 -15.52 -1.81 5.86
C PRO A 155 -15.97 -2.99 5.02
N GLU A 156 -15.20 -4.10 4.99
CA GLU A 156 -15.51 -5.33 4.26
C GLU A 156 -15.80 -5.10 2.75
N SER A 157 -15.26 -4.02 2.18
CA SER A 157 -15.40 -3.66 0.76
C SER A 157 -14.21 -4.18 -0.06
N GLU A 158 -14.43 -4.33 -1.38
CA GLU A 158 -13.35 -4.69 -2.32
C GLU A 158 -12.20 -3.68 -2.25
N ARG A 159 -12.51 -2.39 -2.31
CA ARG A 159 -11.54 -1.29 -2.17
C ARG A 159 -10.69 -1.41 -0.91
N PHE A 160 -11.32 -1.71 0.24
CA PHE A 160 -10.62 -1.91 1.50
C PHE A 160 -9.65 -3.09 1.41
N TYR A 161 -10.08 -4.21 0.83
CA TYR A 161 -9.24 -5.39 0.69
C TYR A 161 -8.07 -5.21 -0.26
N THR A 162 -8.28 -4.55 -1.39
CA THR A 162 -7.22 -4.17 -2.35
C THR A 162 -6.18 -3.30 -1.67
N TRP A 163 -6.62 -2.22 -1.01
CA TRP A 163 -5.74 -1.34 -0.26
C TRP A 163 -4.99 -2.08 0.86
N LEU A 164 -5.66 -2.93 1.64
CA LEU A 164 -5.06 -3.63 2.76
C LEU A 164 -3.92 -4.56 2.30
N ARG A 165 -4.09 -5.22 1.16
CA ARG A 165 -3.07 -6.09 0.57
C ARG A 165 -1.89 -5.28 0.02
N GLY A 166 -2.15 -4.21 -0.73
CA GLY A 166 -1.10 -3.29 -1.20
C GLY A 166 -0.32 -2.68 -0.03
N CYS A 167 -1.04 -2.24 1.00
CA CYS A 167 -0.46 -1.76 2.25
C CYS A 167 0.44 -2.79 2.93
N ALA A 168 -0.02 -4.04 3.09
CA ALA A 168 0.76 -5.10 3.72
C ALA A 168 2.01 -5.48 2.92
N ALA A 169 2.01 -5.24 1.61
CA ALA A 169 3.14 -5.49 0.72
C ALA A 169 4.20 -4.38 0.70
N ARG A 170 3.89 -3.19 1.25
CA ARG A 170 4.86 -2.09 1.37
C ARG A 170 5.93 -2.44 2.43
N GLN A 171 7.18 -2.00 2.22
CA GLN A 171 8.30 -2.36 3.11
C GLN A 171 8.82 -1.22 4.00
N VAL A 172 8.44 0.02 3.71
CA VAL A 172 8.91 1.20 4.45
C VAL A 172 7.70 1.85 5.09
N GLY A 173 7.88 2.30 6.34
CA GLY A 173 6.83 2.94 7.10
C GLY A 173 6.32 2.13 8.28
N GLN A 174 5.49 2.77 9.11
CA GLN A 174 4.88 2.11 10.28
C GLN A 174 3.62 1.32 9.91
N LEU A 175 2.96 1.74 8.82
CA LEU A 175 1.68 1.23 8.36
C LEU A 175 1.70 -0.24 7.88
N PRO A 176 2.71 -0.72 7.11
CA PRO A 176 2.66 -2.07 6.54
C PRO A 176 2.60 -3.19 7.56
N ARG A 177 3.32 -3.03 8.68
CA ARG A 177 3.30 -4.00 9.79
C ARG A 177 1.91 -4.14 10.42
N ARG A 178 1.13 -3.06 10.46
CA ARG A 178 -0.24 -3.09 10.99
C ARG A 178 -1.19 -3.74 9.99
N CYS A 179 -1.09 -3.38 8.71
CA CYS A 179 -1.84 -4.02 7.64
C CYS A 179 -1.59 -5.53 7.60
N LEU A 180 -0.34 -5.98 7.74
CA LEU A 180 0.01 -7.40 7.79
C LEU A 180 -0.64 -8.14 8.96
N LYS A 181 -0.67 -7.54 10.16
CA LYS A 181 -1.36 -8.13 11.32
C LYS A 181 -2.85 -8.28 11.09
N MET A 182 -3.45 -7.33 10.38
CA MET A 182 -4.87 -7.34 10.04
C MET A 182 -5.19 -8.39 8.98
N VAL A 183 -4.37 -8.51 7.93
CA VAL A 183 -4.45 -9.56 6.91
C VAL A 183 -4.50 -10.96 7.54
N ARG A 184 -3.68 -11.23 8.57
CA ARG A 184 -3.67 -12.53 9.27
C ARG A 184 -4.98 -12.90 9.98
N GLN A 185 -5.83 -11.92 10.28
CA GLN A 185 -7.13 -12.18 10.91
C GLN A 185 -8.25 -12.42 9.90
N LEU A 186 -8.00 -12.19 8.61
CA LEU A 186 -8.93 -12.58 7.57
C LEU A 186 -8.90 -14.11 7.49
N SER A 187 -10.05 -14.76 7.75
CA SER A 187 -10.13 -16.22 7.73
C SER A 187 -9.63 -16.78 6.40
N PRO A 188 -8.97 -17.95 6.41
CA PRO A 188 -8.35 -18.52 5.23
C PRO A 188 -9.42 -19.11 4.29
N GLY A 189 -10.06 -18.24 3.51
CA GLY A 189 -10.53 -18.58 2.17
C GLY A 189 -9.56 -18.06 1.09
N GLN A 190 -8.66 -17.15 1.45
CA GLN A 190 -7.76 -16.49 0.51
C GLN A 190 -6.34 -16.34 1.09
N GLY A 191 -5.37 -17.03 0.48
CA GLY A 191 -3.93 -16.92 0.78
C GLY A 191 -3.34 -18.15 1.46
N ARG A 192 -2.80 -19.10 0.68
CA ARG A 192 -1.82 -20.08 1.21
C ARG A 192 -0.38 -19.55 1.16
N ASP A 193 -0.13 -18.38 0.57
CA ASP A 193 1.18 -17.72 0.54
C ASP A 193 1.09 -16.24 0.06
N VAL A 194 2.11 -15.41 0.34
CA VAL A 194 2.25 -14.03 -0.14
C VAL A 194 2.12 -13.90 -1.65
N LEU A 195 2.75 -14.80 -2.41
CA LEU A 195 2.66 -14.72 -3.86
C LEU A 195 1.28 -15.10 -4.36
N GLU A 196 0.59 -16.05 -3.72
CA GLU A 196 -0.81 -16.33 -4.07
C GLU A 196 -1.74 -15.15 -3.73
N MET A 197 -1.45 -14.41 -2.67
CA MET A 197 -2.21 -13.20 -2.36
C MET A 197 -2.02 -12.11 -3.41
N ILE A 198 -0.78 -11.91 -3.85
CA ILE A 198 -0.46 -11.01 -4.96
C ILE A 198 -1.13 -11.50 -6.25
N ASP A 199 -1.08 -12.81 -6.51
CA ASP A 199 -1.64 -13.41 -7.71
C ASP A 199 -3.15 -13.14 -7.85
N ARG A 200 -3.89 -13.24 -6.75
CA ARG A 200 -5.32 -12.91 -6.73
C ARG A 200 -5.61 -11.43 -6.99
N GLN A 201 -4.67 -10.53 -6.73
CA GLN A 201 -4.85 -9.11 -7.10
C GLN A 201 -4.60 -8.87 -8.59
N LEU A 202 -4.00 -9.85 -9.28
CA LEU A 202 -3.68 -9.79 -10.69
C LEU A 202 -4.68 -10.57 -11.56
N GLU A 203 -5.68 -11.23 -10.96
CA GLU A 203 -6.72 -11.98 -11.68
C GLU A 203 -7.68 -11.03 -12.42
N GLY A 204 -8.06 -11.38 -13.65
CA GLY A 204 -9.01 -10.62 -14.44
C GLY A 204 -8.37 -9.39 -15.08
N ASN A 205 -8.98 -8.22 -14.90
CA ASN A 205 -8.51 -6.97 -15.52
C ASN A 205 -8.16 -5.92 -14.44
N PRO A 206 -7.02 -6.07 -13.74
CA PRO A 206 -6.62 -5.16 -12.67
C PRO A 206 -6.27 -3.78 -13.21
N GLU A 207 -6.55 -2.75 -12.41
CA GLU A 207 -6.13 -1.36 -12.69
C GLU A 207 -4.59 -1.25 -12.71
N VAL A 208 -4.06 -0.32 -13.51
CA VAL A 208 -2.60 -0.14 -13.69
C VAL A 208 -1.91 0.14 -12.36
N GLU A 209 -2.53 0.94 -11.51
CA GLU A 209 -2.05 1.28 -10.18
C GLU A 209 -1.87 0.03 -9.31
N VAL A 210 -2.82 -0.90 -9.36
CA VAL A 210 -2.74 -2.18 -8.65
C VAL A 210 -1.57 -3.00 -9.18
N ILE A 211 -1.38 -3.06 -10.50
CA ILE A 211 -0.25 -3.79 -11.10
C ILE A 211 1.09 -3.18 -10.67
N LEU A 212 1.21 -1.85 -10.61
CA LEU A 212 2.42 -1.16 -10.15
C LEU A 212 2.71 -1.44 -8.67
N GLU A 213 1.69 -1.47 -7.80
CA GLU A 213 1.86 -1.86 -6.40
C GLU A 213 2.30 -3.32 -6.26
N MET A 214 1.71 -4.22 -7.04
CA MET A 214 2.07 -5.64 -7.04
C MET A 214 3.48 -5.87 -7.59
N SER A 215 3.86 -5.19 -8.67
CA SER A 215 5.24 -5.15 -9.17
C SER A 215 6.22 -4.74 -8.06
N ALA A 216 5.85 -3.76 -7.25
CA ALA A 216 6.65 -3.33 -6.11
C ALA A 216 6.80 -4.37 -4.99
N ALA A 217 5.76 -5.16 -4.76
CA ALA A 217 5.81 -6.28 -3.84
C ALA A 217 6.72 -7.39 -4.39
N LEU A 218 6.49 -7.81 -5.64
CA LEU A 218 7.22 -8.87 -6.33
C LEU A 218 8.72 -8.60 -6.40
N GLY A 219 9.11 -7.38 -6.78
CA GLY A 219 10.52 -7.02 -6.87
C GLY A 219 11.26 -7.05 -5.54
N ARG A 220 10.54 -6.80 -4.44
CA ARG A 220 11.13 -6.91 -3.11
C ARG A 220 11.18 -8.35 -2.64
N LEU A 221 10.13 -9.14 -2.86
CA LEU A 221 10.15 -10.58 -2.58
C LEU A 221 11.30 -11.26 -3.32
N ALA A 222 11.51 -10.99 -4.61
CA ALA A 222 12.63 -11.55 -5.36
C ALA A 222 14.01 -11.12 -4.79
N LEU A 223 14.13 -9.86 -4.37
CA LEU A 223 15.38 -9.31 -3.85
C LEU A 223 15.73 -9.89 -2.47
N VAL A 224 14.79 -9.83 -1.51
CA VAL A 224 15.06 -10.09 -0.09
C VAL A 224 14.45 -11.38 0.44
N GLY A 225 13.58 -12.05 -0.32
CA GLY A 225 12.82 -13.21 0.14
C GLY A 225 11.62 -12.84 1.01
N GLN A 226 11.20 -13.77 1.85
CA GLN A 226 10.10 -13.58 2.77
C GLN A 226 10.42 -12.51 3.82
N PRO A 227 9.47 -11.64 4.18
CA PRO A 227 9.60 -10.83 5.40
C PRO A 227 9.83 -11.74 6.62
N GLU A 228 10.69 -11.34 7.56
CA GLU A 228 10.95 -12.12 8.79
C GLU A 228 9.67 -12.47 9.55
N ASP A 229 8.73 -11.52 9.59
CA ASP A 229 7.44 -11.68 10.24
C ASP A 229 6.53 -12.69 9.52
N TRP A 230 6.80 -13.04 8.25
CA TRP A 230 6.01 -13.92 7.38
C TRP A 230 6.82 -15.13 6.90
N ARG A 231 7.71 -15.64 7.75
CA ARG A 231 8.53 -16.79 7.39
C ARG A 231 7.71 -18.09 7.45
N VAL A 232 7.42 -18.66 6.29
CA VAL A 232 6.95 -20.04 6.16
C VAL A 232 8.13 -20.96 6.42
N HIS A 233 8.10 -21.63 7.58
CA HIS A 233 9.19 -22.49 8.03
C HIS A 233 9.10 -23.92 7.45
N GLU A 234 7.90 -24.38 7.10
CA GLU A 234 7.65 -25.71 6.55
C GLU A 234 6.48 -25.67 5.55
N ALA A 235 6.74 -26.05 4.30
CA ALA A 235 5.72 -26.37 3.31
C ALA A 235 6.03 -27.75 2.73
N ALA A 236 5.05 -28.65 2.71
CA ALA A 236 5.25 -30.01 2.21
C ALA A 236 5.73 -29.96 0.74
N GLY A 237 6.93 -30.47 0.47
CA GLY A 237 7.49 -30.53 -0.89
C GLY A 237 8.37 -29.35 -1.32
N LEU A 238 8.61 -28.35 -0.46
CA LEU A 238 9.48 -27.19 -0.75
C LEU A 238 10.64 -27.12 0.26
N PRO A 239 11.78 -27.80 0.01
CA PRO A 239 12.90 -27.87 0.96
C PRO A 239 13.63 -26.53 1.13
N ASP A 240 13.52 -25.61 0.16
CA ASP A 240 14.08 -24.25 0.23
C ASP A 240 13.05 -23.22 -0.25
N TYR A 241 11.95 -23.12 0.50
CA TYR A 241 10.81 -22.25 0.18
C TYR A 241 11.22 -20.82 -0.15
N ASP A 242 12.19 -20.25 0.57
CA ASP A 242 12.58 -18.85 0.34
C ASP A 242 13.22 -18.67 -1.05
N VAL A 243 14.06 -19.64 -1.47
CA VAL A 243 14.62 -19.64 -2.82
C VAL A 243 13.52 -19.80 -3.87
N ASP A 244 12.60 -20.75 -3.68
CA ASP A 244 11.51 -21.00 -4.61
C ASP A 244 10.57 -19.80 -4.72
N LEU A 245 10.24 -19.15 -3.59
CA LEU A 245 9.44 -17.94 -3.54
C LEU A 245 10.11 -16.80 -4.31
N ARG A 246 11.42 -16.61 -4.12
CA ARG A 246 12.16 -15.56 -4.83
C ARG A 246 12.16 -15.78 -6.34
N GLN A 247 12.27 -17.02 -6.78
CA GLN A 247 12.20 -17.39 -8.19
C GLN A 247 10.79 -17.21 -8.75
N GLY A 248 9.75 -17.59 -8.01
CA GLY A 248 8.35 -17.33 -8.37
C GLY A 248 8.05 -15.83 -8.47
N ALA A 249 8.53 -15.03 -7.51
CA ALA A 249 8.37 -13.57 -7.56
C ALA A 249 9.07 -12.96 -8.78
N LEU A 250 10.27 -13.45 -9.11
CA LEU A 250 11.03 -13.03 -10.30
C LEU A 250 10.31 -13.43 -11.60
N PHE A 251 9.74 -14.62 -11.66
CA PHE A 251 8.97 -15.09 -12.81
C PHE A 251 7.79 -14.16 -13.10
N SER A 252 7.02 -13.80 -12.07
CA SER A 252 5.91 -12.84 -12.21
C SER A 252 6.39 -11.47 -12.72
N MET A 253 7.50 -10.94 -12.21
CA MET A 253 8.05 -9.68 -12.75
C MET A 253 8.48 -9.81 -14.21
N CYS A 254 9.07 -10.94 -14.58
CA CYS A 254 9.44 -11.19 -15.97
C CYS A 254 8.23 -11.30 -16.90
N ARG A 255 7.06 -11.68 -16.40
CA ARG A 255 5.79 -11.55 -17.12
C ARG A 255 5.39 -10.09 -17.30
N LEU A 256 5.48 -9.25 -16.26
CA LEU A 256 5.13 -7.82 -16.32
C LEU A 256 5.93 -7.04 -17.37
N MET A 257 7.13 -7.50 -17.74
CA MET A 257 7.88 -6.95 -18.88
C MET A 257 7.14 -7.04 -20.22
N ASN A 258 6.21 -7.99 -20.37
CA ASN A 258 5.34 -8.15 -21.55
C ASN A 258 3.96 -7.49 -21.37
N SER A 259 3.77 -6.67 -20.33
CA SER A 259 2.55 -5.89 -20.17
C SER A 259 2.31 -4.98 -21.38
N PRO A 260 1.07 -4.79 -21.86
CA PRO A 260 0.77 -3.77 -22.88
C PRO A 260 0.99 -2.34 -22.34
N GLU A 261 0.90 -2.16 -21.02
CA GLU A 261 1.03 -0.87 -20.36
C GLU A 261 2.50 -0.46 -20.20
N PRO A 262 2.96 0.65 -20.83
CA PRO A 262 4.37 1.07 -20.76
C PRO A 262 4.87 1.32 -19.34
N GLU A 263 4.02 1.91 -18.48
CA GLU A 263 4.37 2.24 -17.10
C GLU A 263 4.70 0.98 -16.27
N VAL A 264 3.95 -0.10 -16.50
CA VAL A 264 4.18 -1.39 -15.85
C VAL A 264 5.50 -2.01 -16.32
N ARG A 265 5.78 -1.95 -17.64
CA ARG A 265 7.05 -2.45 -18.19
C ARG A 265 8.25 -1.70 -17.63
N ASP A 266 8.16 -0.38 -17.53
CA ASP A 266 9.22 0.48 -17.00
C ASP A 266 9.48 0.22 -15.52
N ASP A 267 8.43 0.09 -14.72
CA ASP A 267 8.55 -0.23 -13.30
C ASP A 267 9.18 -1.63 -13.09
N ALA A 268 8.74 -2.63 -13.85
CA ALA A 268 9.33 -3.97 -13.82
C ALA A 268 10.83 -3.95 -14.19
N ALA A 269 11.21 -3.24 -15.25
CA ALA A 269 12.60 -3.09 -15.68
C ALA A 269 13.47 -2.46 -14.59
N GLN A 270 12.98 -1.42 -13.92
CA GLN A 270 13.68 -0.78 -12.80
C GLN A 270 13.92 -1.72 -11.63
N ARG A 271 12.94 -2.57 -11.32
CA ARG A 271 13.06 -3.56 -10.24
C ARG A 271 14.02 -4.67 -10.60
N LEU A 272 13.93 -5.22 -11.81
CA LEU A 272 14.86 -6.22 -12.32
C LEU A 272 16.31 -5.72 -12.25
N ALA A 273 16.55 -4.47 -12.66
CA ALA A 273 17.88 -3.88 -12.56
C ALA A 273 18.38 -3.71 -11.13
N LYS A 274 17.49 -3.31 -10.22
CA LYS A 274 17.82 -3.24 -8.79
C LYS A 274 18.20 -4.62 -8.24
N ILE A 275 17.50 -5.67 -8.66
CA ILE A 275 17.78 -7.05 -8.24
C ILE A 275 19.10 -7.55 -8.79
N ALA A 276 19.36 -7.29 -10.07
CA ALA A 276 20.63 -7.61 -10.73
C ALA A 276 21.79 -6.70 -10.30
N GLN A 277 21.52 -5.65 -9.53
CA GLN A 277 22.50 -4.64 -9.09
C GLN A 277 23.24 -3.98 -10.26
N VAL A 278 22.55 -3.78 -11.38
CA VAL A 278 23.08 -3.09 -12.57
C VAL A 278 22.63 -1.63 -12.59
N ALA A 279 23.56 -0.72 -12.86
CA ALA A 279 23.25 0.70 -13.00
C ALA A 279 22.57 0.95 -14.35
N MET A 280 21.31 1.37 -14.33
CA MET A 280 20.60 1.79 -15.54
C MET A 280 20.78 3.28 -15.80
N ARG A 281 20.89 3.65 -17.08
CA ARG A 281 20.67 5.04 -17.53
C ARG A 281 19.22 5.14 -18.00
N PRO A 282 18.41 6.09 -17.51
CA PRO A 282 16.99 6.23 -17.85
C PRO A 282 16.66 6.48 -19.34
N THR A 283 17.67 6.67 -20.20
CA THR A 283 17.51 7.07 -21.61
C THR A 283 17.91 5.99 -22.61
N ASP A 284 18.20 4.77 -22.15
CA ASP A 284 18.64 3.69 -23.04
C ASP A 284 17.40 2.95 -23.56
N GLU A 285 16.95 3.31 -24.77
CA GLU A 285 15.78 2.75 -25.47
C GLU A 285 15.81 1.21 -25.56
N TYR A 286 16.98 0.60 -25.35
CA TYR A 286 17.19 -0.84 -25.42
C TYR A 286 17.08 -1.57 -24.07
N VAL A 287 16.91 -0.84 -22.95
CA VAL A 287 16.84 -1.46 -21.61
C VAL A 287 15.66 -2.41 -21.47
N GLN A 288 14.48 -2.03 -21.98
CA GLN A 288 13.30 -2.88 -21.94
C GLN A 288 13.52 -4.17 -22.76
N TYR A 289 14.09 -4.03 -23.96
CA TYR A 289 14.44 -5.16 -24.83
C TYR A 289 15.43 -6.12 -24.15
N ARG A 290 16.49 -5.59 -23.52
CA ARG A 290 17.46 -6.40 -22.78
C ARG A 290 16.83 -7.15 -21.62
N TRP A 291 15.93 -6.52 -20.88
CA TRP A 291 15.21 -7.20 -19.79
C TRP A 291 14.28 -8.28 -20.31
N LEU A 292 13.54 -8.02 -21.40
CA LEU A 292 12.73 -9.03 -22.07
C LEU A 292 13.57 -10.24 -22.51
N LYS A 293 14.73 -9.99 -23.14
CA LYS A 293 15.69 -11.04 -23.53
C LYS A 293 16.20 -11.81 -22.31
N THR A 294 16.63 -11.09 -21.27
CA THR A 294 17.13 -11.68 -20.03
C THR A 294 16.08 -12.59 -19.40
N CYS A 295 14.84 -12.12 -19.27
CA CYS A 295 13.70 -12.87 -18.74
C CYS A 295 13.44 -14.16 -19.54
N ARG A 296 13.50 -14.08 -20.88
CA ARG A 296 13.39 -15.26 -21.75
C ARG A 296 14.55 -16.23 -21.56
N ILE A 297 15.77 -15.77 -21.30
CA ILE A 297 16.93 -16.65 -21.05
C ILE A 297 16.82 -17.34 -19.70
N VAL A 298 16.47 -16.63 -18.63
CA VAL A 298 16.48 -17.18 -17.26
C VAL A 298 15.30 -18.10 -16.95
N PHE A 299 14.20 -17.98 -17.69
CA PHE A 299 13.02 -18.84 -17.56
C PHE A 299 12.71 -19.67 -18.80
N GLY A 300 13.49 -19.52 -19.87
CA GLY A 300 13.42 -20.29 -21.11
C GLY A 300 14.50 -21.36 -21.20
N ASP A 301 14.43 -22.16 -22.26
CA ASP A 301 15.50 -23.09 -22.57
C ASP A 301 16.74 -22.31 -23.04
N ARG A 302 17.82 -22.40 -22.26
CA ARG A 302 19.08 -21.72 -22.56
C ARG A 302 19.74 -22.24 -23.85
N GLU A 303 19.39 -23.44 -24.30
CA GLU A 303 19.95 -24.07 -25.51
C GLU A 303 19.09 -23.85 -26.75
N ALA A 304 17.81 -23.50 -26.59
CA ALA A 304 16.85 -23.27 -27.67
C ALA A 304 16.23 -21.87 -27.57
N TYR A 305 16.96 -20.86 -28.07
CA TYR A 305 16.44 -19.50 -28.18
C TYR A 305 15.50 -19.39 -29.39
N ASP A 306 14.19 -19.53 -29.17
CA ASP A 306 13.16 -19.19 -30.15
C ASP A 306 12.26 -18.10 -29.56
N GLU A 307 12.24 -16.93 -30.20
CA GLU A 307 11.48 -15.77 -29.75
C GLU A 307 9.97 -16.03 -29.66
N ARG A 308 9.46 -17.03 -30.39
CA ARG A 308 8.05 -17.41 -30.44
C ARG A 308 7.69 -18.51 -29.43
N ALA A 309 8.65 -19.01 -28.66
CA ALA A 309 8.51 -20.25 -27.88
C ALA A 309 8.22 -20.08 -26.38
N PHE A 310 7.92 -18.87 -25.88
CA PHE A 310 7.76 -18.62 -24.43
C PHE A 310 6.35 -18.14 -24.02
N PRO A 311 5.28 -18.90 -24.34
CA PRO A 311 3.90 -18.47 -24.08
C PRO A 311 3.59 -18.23 -22.60
N TYR A 312 4.34 -18.85 -21.69
CA TYR A 312 4.16 -18.71 -20.24
C TYR A 312 4.73 -17.41 -19.64
N LEU A 313 5.55 -16.66 -20.39
CA LEU A 313 5.98 -15.31 -20.01
C LEU A 313 5.03 -14.23 -20.55
N GLY A 314 4.06 -14.59 -21.39
CA GLY A 314 3.08 -13.66 -21.94
C GLY A 314 2.12 -13.16 -20.87
N VAL A 315 1.88 -11.85 -20.87
CA VAL A 315 0.70 -11.24 -20.27
C VAL A 315 -0.38 -11.09 -21.34
N VAL A 316 -0.01 -10.72 -22.56
CA VAL A 316 -0.82 -10.85 -23.77
C VAL A 316 -0.33 -12.04 -24.60
N ASP A 317 -1.14 -12.54 -25.54
CA ASP A 317 -0.63 -13.45 -26.56
C ASP A 317 0.34 -12.74 -27.49
N ALA A 318 1.07 -13.52 -28.29
CA ALA A 318 2.04 -12.99 -29.24
C ALA A 318 1.41 -12.07 -30.31
N ALA A 319 0.09 -12.13 -30.51
CA ALA A 319 -0.65 -11.30 -31.47
C ALA A 319 -1.33 -10.08 -30.82
N GLY A 320 -1.34 -9.96 -29.48
CA GLY A 320 -2.04 -8.88 -28.77
C GLY A 320 -3.57 -8.93 -28.88
N GLU A 321 -4.15 -10.06 -29.30
CA GLU A 321 -5.58 -10.22 -29.53
C GLU A 321 -6.32 -10.65 -28.25
N MET A 322 -5.61 -11.14 -27.23
CA MET A 322 -6.19 -11.50 -25.95
C MET A 322 -6.16 -10.37 -24.93
N GLU A 323 -7.17 -10.34 -24.06
CA GLU A 323 -7.12 -9.52 -22.84
C GLU A 323 -5.86 -9.88 -22.01
N PRO A 324 -5.18 -8.88 -21.42
CA PRO A 324 -4.01 -9.09 -20.57
C PRO A 324 -4.32 -10.01 -19.39
N ARG A 325 -3.45 -11.01 -19.18
CA ARG A 325 -3.53 -12.03 -18.14
C ARG A 325 -2.30 -11.99 -17.25
N TYR A 326 -2.44 -11.44 -16.06
CA TYR A 326 -1.34 -11.18 -15.14
C TYR A 326 -1.17 -12.30 -14.09
N ALA A 327 -2.21 -13.05 -13.78
CA ALA A 327 -2.21 -14.06 -12.71
C ALA A 327 -1.62 -15.41 -13.16
N TYR A 328 -1.16 -16.24 -12.22
CA TYR A 328 -0.74 -17.62 -12.43
C TYR A 328 -1.94 -18.55 -12.63
N ALA A 329 -3.07 -18.27 -11.96
CA ALA A 329 -4.32 -19.01 -12.19
C ALA A 329 -4.70 -19.03 -13.69
N GLU A 330 -4.49 -17.90 -14.38
CA GLU A 330 -4.77 -17.79 -15.82
C GLU A 330 -3.78 -18.57 -16.69
N LEU A 331 -2.57 -18.87 -16.19
CA LEU A 331 -1.63 -19.77 -16.86
C LEU A 331 -2.07 -21.25 -16.74
N VAL A 332 -2.77 -21.60 -15.65
CA VAL A 332 -3.39 -22.92 -15.51
C VAL A 332 -4.50 -23.09 -16.53
N ASP A 333 -5.37 -22.09 -16.68
CA ASP A 333 -6.46 -22.10 -17.67
C ASP A 333 -5.94 -22.26 -19.11
N LEU A 334 -4.75 -21.73 -19.39
CA LEU A 334 -4.07 -21.86 -20.68
C LEU A 334 -3.28 -23.18 -20.84
N GLY A 335 -3.25 -24.04 -19.81
CA GLY A 335 -2.47 -25.28 -19.80
C GLY A 335 -0.95 -25.07 -19.80
N LEU A 336 -0.50 -23.89 -19.37
CA LEU A 336 0.92 -23.50 -19.34
C LEU A 336 1.57 -23.74 -17.97
N CYS A 337 0.75 -23.89 -16.93
CA CYS A 337 1.13 -24.33 -15.59
C CYS A 337 0.30 -25.54 -15.15
N GLU A 338 0.98 -26.56 -14.61
CA GLU A 338 0.32 -27.75 -14.06
C GLU A 338 0.10 -27.57 -12.56
N GLU A 339 -1.13 -27.75 -12.09
CA GLU A 339 -1.46 -27.73 -10.67
C GLU A 339 -0.92 -28.99 -9.98
N GLN A 340 -0.37 -28.83 -8.78
CA GLN A 340 0.08 -29.95 -7.97
C GLN A 340 -0.58 -29.90 -6.60
N GLU A 341 -1.16 -31.02 -6.19
CA GLU A 341 -1.87 -31.12 -4.92
C GLU A 341 -0.93 -30.77 -3.76
N GLY A 342 -1.31 -29.75 -2.99
CA GLY A 342 -0.55 -29.28 -1.83
C GLY A 342 0.58 -28.30 -2.12
N ALA A 343 0.86 -27.99 -3.40
CA ALA A 343 1.83 -26.97 -3.79
C ALA A 343 1.15 -25.66 -4.21
N PRO A 344 1.80 -24.50 -4.00
CA PRO A 344 1.27 -23.22 -4.49
C PRO A 344 1.44 -23.10 -6.01
N LEU A 345 0.51 -22.39 -6.66
CA LEU A 345 0.50 -22.26 -8.14
C LEU A 345 1.77 -21.63 -8.70
N TRP A 346 2.30 -20.60 -8.03
CA TRP A 346 3.51 -19.89 -8.47
C TRP A 346 4.76 -20.78 -8.55
N LEU A 347 4.73 -21.97 -7.93
CA LEU A 347 5.82 -22.96 -8.04
C LEU A 347 6.07 -23.37 -9.49
N CYS A 348 5.04 -23.33 -10.35
CA CYS A 348 5.22 -23.62 -11.77
C CYS A 348 6.23 -22.65 -12.42
N GLY A 349 6.22 -21.38 -12.04
CA GLY A 349 7.16 -20.37 -12.50
C GLY A 349 8.57 -20.57 -11.94
N ALA A 350 8.67 -20.84 -10.64
CA ALA A 350 9.96 -21.12 -9.98
C ALA A 350 10.70 -22.30 -10.64
N ARG A 351 9.99 -23.36 -11.01
CA ARG A 351 10.57 -24.55 -11.68
C ARG A 351 11.10 -24.29 -13.09
N ARG A 352 10.72 -23.18 -13.71
CA ARG A 352 11.28 -22.75 -15.02
C ARG A 352 12.65 -22.10 -14.87
N TRP A 353 13.11 -21.81 -13.66
CA TRP A 353 14.40 -21.19 -13.42
C TRP A 353 15.56 -22.04 -13.96
N THR A 354 16.33 -21.47 -14.88
CA THR A 354 17.50 -22.13 -15.50
C THR A 354 18.84 -21.69 -14.92
N GLY A 355 18.83 -20.72 -14.00
CA GLY A 355 20.04 -20.19 -13.34
C GLY A 355 20.74 -21.15 -12.38
N GLY A 356 20.13 -22.31 -12.08
CA GLY A 356 20.66 -23.31 -11.16
C GLY A 356 20.84 -22.78 -9.74
N VAL A 357 21.91 -23.22 -9.06
CA VAL A 357 22.22 -22.87 -7.66
C VAL A 357 22.92 -21.50 -7.49
N LYS A 358 23.14 -20.76 -8.58
CA LYS A 358 23.75 -19.43 -8.51
C LYS A 358 22.79 -18.44 -7.85
N ARG A 359 23.33 -17.38 -7.24
CA ARG A 359 22.49 -16.29 -6.71
C ARG A 359 21.74 -15.62 -7.86
N LEU A 360 20.48 -15.34 -7.62
CA LEU A 360 19.57 -14.73 -8.58
C LEU A 360 20.15 -13.42 -9.16
N SER A 361 20.74 -12.57 -8.33
CA SER A 361 21.38 -11.32 -8.76
C SER A 361 22.53 -11.55 -9.76
N ASP A 362 23.34 -12.58 -9.52
CA ASP A 362 24.52 -12.87 -10.35
C ASP A 362 24.08 -13.40 -11.71
N VAL A 363 23.07 -14.28 -11.74
CA VAL A 363 22.50 -14.81 -12.99
C VAL A 363 21.88 -13.71 -13.84
N LEU A 364 21.05 -12.84 -13.22
CA LEU A 364 20.43 -11.74 -13.95
C LEU A 364 21.46 -10.76 -14.47
N ALA A 365 22.50 -10.43 -13.69
CA ALA A 365 23.56 -9.55 -14.14
C ALA A 365 24.34 -10.15 -15.32
N ASP A 366 24.72 -11.43 -15.22
CA ASP A 366 25.42 -12.16 -16.29
C ASP A 366 24.59 -12.17 -17.57
N ASP A 367 23.32 -12.58 -17.50
CA ASP A 367 22.46 -12.73 -18.68
C ASP A 367 22.04 -11.37 -19.27
N PHE A 368 21.87 -10.34 -18.43
CA PHE A 368 21.68 -8.96 -18.89
C PHE A 368 22.92 -8.45 -19.63
N LEU A 369 24.13 -8.75 -19.16
CA LEU A 369 25.37 -8.42 -19.86
C LEU A 369 25.58 -9.24 -21.13
N VAL A 370 25.16 -10.51 -21.16
CA VAL A 370 25.24 -11.37 -22.35
C VAL A 370 24.27 -10.92 -23.43
N SER A 371 23.07 -10.45 -23.06
CA SER A 371 22.11 -9.87 -24.03
C SER A 371 22.69 -8.67 -24.82
N ARG A 372 23.69 -7.98 -24.25
CA ARG A 372 24.47 -6.93 -24.92
C ARG A 372 25.33 -7.42 -26.09
N TYR A 373 25.73 -8.69 -26.09
CA TYR A 373 26.52 -9.27 -27.18
C TYR A 373 25.65 -9.76 -28.34
N VAL A 374 24.37 -10.08 -28.09
CA VAL A 374 23.37 -10.37 -29.12
C VAL A 374 23.01 -9.10 -29.91
N GLU A 375 22.95 -7.94 -29.23
CA GLU A 375 22.78 -6.62 -29.88
C GLU A 375 23.84 -6.31 -30.95
N TRP A 376 25.08 -6.77 -30.79
CA TRP A 376 26.14 -6.49 -31.77
C TRP A 376 26.03 -7.31 -33.06
N LEU A 377 25.27 -8.41 -33.03
CA LEU A 377 25.06 -9.30 -34.18
C LEU A 377 23.75 -9.01 -34.93
N GLU A 378 22.77 -8.37 -34.29
CA GLU A 378 21.40 -8.18 -34.82
C GLU A 378 20.97 -6.70 -34.93
N LEU A 379 21.92 -5.76 -34.97
CA LEU A 379 21.68 -4.30 -35.00
C LEU A 379 20.76 -3.82 -36.15
N ASP A 380 20.68 -4.58 -37.25
CA ASP A 380 19.80 -4.28 -38.38
C ASP A 380 18.37 -4.83 -38.18
N GLU A 381 18.20 -5.91 -37.41
CA GLU A 381 16.90 -6.56 -37.15
C GLU A 381 16.15 -5.88 -36.01
N VAL A 382 16.86 -5.38 -34.98
CA VAL A 382 16.25 -4.61 -33.88
C VAL A 382 15.74 -3.26 -34.37
N ARG A 383 16.42 -2.60 -35.32
CA ARG A 383 15.89 -1.38 -35.95
C ARG A 383 14.61 -1.66 -36.73
N ALA A 384 14.56 -2.76 -37.48
CA ALA A 384 13.35 -3.18 -38.19
C ALA A 384 12.20 -3.50 -37.22
N ALA A 385 12.45 -4.20 -36.12
CA ALA A 385 11.42 -4.54 -35.13
C ALA A 385 10.92 -3.32 -34.33
N VAL A 386 11.79 -2.34 -34.05
CA VAL A 386 11.40 -1.08 -33.39
C VAL A 386 10.62 -0.18 -34.35
N ASP A 387 11.00 -0.12 -35.62
CA ASP A 387 10.26 0.64 -36.65
C ASP A 387 8.89 -0.02 -36.94
N GLU A 388 8.81 -1.35 -37.00
CA GLU A 388 7.57 -2.12 -37.14
C GLU A 388 6.63 -1.93 -35.94
N ALA A 389 7.17 -1.93 -34.71
CA ALA A 389 6.40 -1.63 -33.50
C ALA A 389 5.98 -0.14 -33.37
N ARG A 390 6.56 0.77 -34.17
CA ARG A 390 6.23 2.20 -34.17
C ARG A 390 5.22 2.60 -35.24
N ASP A 391 5.13 1.85 -36.33
CA ASP A 391 4.22 2.14 -37.44
C ASP A 391 2.81 1.56 -37.23
N ASP A 392 2.63 0.66 -36.26
CA ASP A 392 1.32 0.06 -35.88
C ASP A 392 0.64 0.73 -34.65
N PHE A 393 1.07 1.93 -34.22
CA PHE A 393 0.41 2.76 -33.18
C PHE A 393 -0.06 4.13 -33.70
#